data_AF-A0AAN8UVR2-F1
#
_entry.id   AF-A0AAN8UVR2-F1
#
_cell.length_a   1.000
_cell.length_b   1.000
_cell.length_c   1.000
_cell.angle_alpha   90.00
_cell.angle_beta   90.00
_cell.angle_gamma   90.00
#
_symmetry.space_group_name_H-M   'P 1'
#
loop_
_entity.id
_entity.type
_entity.pdbx_description
1 polymer ?
#
loop_
_entity_poly.entity_id
_entity_poly.type
_entity_poly.pdbx_seq_one_letter_code
_entity_poly.pdbx_strand_id
1 'polypeptide(L)'
;MPRGKEKKENRHQNKFEGCNLVNNNFRDETWYQGSQGGITEVVSASSRERIEVGHSETLRLEDLNEGRNQRRRAKGKKEKWARKSATEAERKEREAREKEEKYWRETEGAKSRAAKKREDDAERRAEAAARKAEARRLAEQEQKELEKAAKKPDKKANRVSIPMPKVTEVELRKRKEEEEERMKQKSEEAKKSQSRTAEEEEYEKMVLVANTNRDDSIIEARSVEDAIAQMSVVEPLPVDRHPERRLKASFKAFEEAELPRLKEEKPGLTHNQYKDMIWKLWKKSPDNPLNQVSG
;
A
#
# COMPACT_ATOMS: atom_id res chain seq x y z
N MET A 1 16.18 10.44 -61.45
CA MET A 1 15.03 9.95 -62.26
C MET A 1 15.54 8.90 -63.24
N PRO A 2 14.79 7.86 -63.68
CA PRO A 2 13.40 7.46 -63.39
C PRO A 2 13.26 6.01 -62.84
N ARG A 3 12.29 5.76 -61.94
CA ARG A 3 11.02 5.01 -62.09
C ARG A 3 11.08 3.49 -62.39
N GLY A 4 10.57 2.73 -61.42
CA GLY A 4 9.49 1.77 -61.68
C GLY A 4 9.76 0.33 -61.24
N LYS A 5 9.12 -0.12 -60.15
CA LYS A 5 8.42 -1.41 -60.09
C LYS A 5 7.24 -1.31 -59.11
N GLU A 6 6.06 -1.55 -59.66
CA GLU A 6 4.77 -1.72 -59.02
C GLU A 6 4.42 -3.23 -59.02
N LYS A 7 3.49 -3.62 -58.14
CA LYS A 7 2.87 -4.95 -57.86
C LYS A 7 3.32 -5.54 -56.52
N LYS A 8 2.47 -5.37 -55.48
CA LYS A 8 1.35 -6.26 -55.10
C LYS A 8 1.86 -7.66 -54.78
N GLU A 9 1.81 -8.06 -53.51
CA GLU A 9 0.71 -8.91 -53.02
C GLU A 9 0.83 -9.14 -51.51
N ASN A 10 -0.30 -8.94 -50.85
CA ASN A 10 -0.48 -8.93 -49.41
C ASN A 10 -0.82 -10.35 -48.97
N ARG A 11 0.04 -11.00 -48.17
CA ARG A 11 -0.32 -12.26 -47.50
C ARG A 11 0.41 -12.35 -46.15
N HIS A 12 -0.37 -12.70 -45.13
CA HIS A 12 -0.02 -13.08 -43.76
C HIS A 12 -0.41 -12.06 -42.68
N GLN A 13 -1.73 -12.02 -42.44
CA GLN A 13 -2.27 -11.81 -41.09
C GLN A 13 -2.46 -13.16 -40.39
N ASN A 14 -2.42 -13.09 -39.06
CA ASN A 14 -2.80 -14.09 -38.06
C ASN A 14 -1.76 -15.14 -37.66
N LYS A 15 -0.94 -14.75 -36.68
CA LYS A 15 -0.53 -15.62 -35.57
C LYS A 15 -0.38 -14.81 -34.29
N PHE A 16 -1.50 -14.64 -33.58
CA PHE A 16 -1.51 -14.22 -32.18
C PHE A 16 -1.78 -15.48 -31.38
N GLU A 17 -0.71 -16.21 -31.04
CA GLU A 17 -0.77 -17.36 -30.14
C GLU A 17 -0.33 -16.93 -28.74
N GLY A 18 -1.21 -17.15 -27.76
CA GLY A 18 -0.80 -17.70 -26.47
C GLY A 18 -0.35 -16.74 -25.38
N CYS A 19 -1.24 -15.88 -24.88
CA CYS A 19 -1.15 -15.45 -23.47
C CYS A 19 -1.67 -16.57 -22.57
N ASN A 20 -0.73 -17.33 -22.02
CA ASN A 20 -0.91 -18.12 -20.80
C ASN A 20 -1.30 -17.18 -19.66
N LEU A 21 -2.46 -17.40 -19.04
CA LEU A 21 -2.66 -17.02 -17.64
C LEU A 21 -3.28 -18.21 -16.90
N VAL A 22 -2.40 -18.86 -16.15
CA VAL A 22 -2.68 -19.84 -15.11
C VAL A 22 -3.48 -19.15 -14.00
N ASN A 23 -4.55 -19.78 -13.52
CA ASN A 23 -5.08 -19.49 -12.19
C ASN A 23 -5.28 -20.79 -11.42
N ASN A 24 -4.50 -20.90 -10.35
CA ASN A 24 -4.65 -21.85 -9.25
C ASN A 24 -5.50 -21.18 -8.16
N ASN A 25 -6.29 -22.00 -7.46
CA ASN A 25 -6.89 -21.79 -6.13
C ASN A 25 -8.08 -20.84 -6.00
N PHE A 26 -9.28 -21.43 -5.91
CA PHE A 26 -10.33 -21.01 -4.98
C PHE A 26 -11.16 -22.25 -4.59
N ARG A 27 -10.66 -23.07 -3.66
CA ARG A 27 -11.17 -23.18 -2.27
C ARG A 27 -12.69 -23.44 -2.19
N ASP A 28 -13.00 -24.73 -2.07
CA ASP A 28 -14.29 -25.28 -1.67
C ASP A 28 -14.63 -24.89 -0.23
N GLU A 29 -15.75 -24.18 -0.04
CA GLU A 29 -16.47 -24.13 1.23
C GLU A 29 -17.98 -24.29 0.98
N THR A 30 -18.41 -25.55 1.16
CA THR A 30 -19.65 -26.03 1.79
C THR A 30 -20.84 -25.08 1.93
N TRP A 31 -22.00 -25.48 1.40
CA TRP A 31 -23.28 -25.49 2.15
C TRP A 31 -24.19 -26.64 1.70
N TYR A 32 -24.42 -27.57 2.63
CA TYR A 32 -25.35 -28.69 2.55
C TYR A 32 -26.74 -28.17 3.01
N GLN A 33 -27.76 -28.27 2.15
CA GLN A 33 -29.14 -27.93 2.49
C GLN A 33 -29.73 -29.00 3.42
N GLY A 34 -30.02 -28.61 4.67
CA GLY A 34 -30.81 -29.40 5.60
C GLY A 34 -32.30 -29.35 5.25
N SER A 35 -32.87 -30.49 4.87
CA SER A 35 -34.31 -30.69 4.74
C SER A 35 -34.90 -31.12 6.09
N GLN A 36 -35.81 -30.31 6.61
CA GLN A 36 -36.62 -30.58 7.80
C GLN A 36 -37.72 -31.59 7.41
N GLY A 37 -37.58 -32.84 7.87
CA GLY A 37 -38.62 -33.87 7.75
C GLY A 37 -39.14 -34.23 9.13
N GLY A 38 -40.37 -33.80 9.41
CA GLY A 38 -41.06 -33.97 10.67
C GLY A 38 -41.43 -35.41 11.01
N ILE A 39 -41.16 -35.71 12.29
CA ILE A 39 -41.81 -36.61 13.23
C ILE A 39 -43.21 -37.10 12.80
N THR A 40 -43.38 -38.40 12.65
CA THR A 40 -44.64 -39.09 12.99
C THR A 40 -44.30 -40.27 13.89
N GLU A 41 -44.77 -40.17 15.14
CA GLU A 41 -44.79 -41.28 16.09
C GLU A 41 -45.74 -42.36 15.58
N VAL A 42 -45.27 -43.61 15.57
CA VAL A 42 -46.16 -44.77 15.61
C VAL A 42 -45.72 -45.62 16.79
N VAL A 43 -46.54 -45.58 17.83
CA VAL A 43 -46.44 -46.38 19.02
C VAL A 43 -46.80 -47.82 18.66
N SER A 44 -45.87 -48.75 18.83
CA SER A 44 -46.19 -50.17 19.00
C SER A 44 -45.15 -50.83 19.90
N ALA A 45 -45.55 -51.08 21.14
CA ALA A 45 -44.82 -51.89 22.09
C ALA A 45 -44.83 -53.36 21.66
N SER A 46 -43.69 -54.05 21.71
CA SER A 46 -43.60 -55.43 22.21
C SER A 46 -42.14 -55.93 22.19
N SER A 47 -41.82 -56.78 23.15
CA SER A 47 -40.69 -57.72 23.18
C SER A 47 -39.32 -57.18 23.59
N ARG A 48 -39.19 -57.15 24.91
CA ARG A 48 -37.99 -57.32 25.71
C ARG A 48 -37.32 -58.65 25.34
N GLU A 49 -36.29 -58.62 24.50
CA GLU A 49 -35.45 -59.80 24.23
C GLU A 49 -34.03 -59.60 24.77
N ARG A 50 -33.58 -60.65 25.43
CA ARG A 50 -32.43 -60.77 26.31
C ARG A 50 -31.17 -60.87 25.46
N ILE A 51 -30.31 -59.85 25.46
CA ILE A 51 -28.97 -59.98 24.88
C ILE A 51 -28.13 -60.84 25.83
N GLU A 52 -27.92 -62.08 25.42
CA GLU A 52 -26.94 -62.98 26.02
C GLU A 52 -25.54 -62.38 25.85
N VAL A 53 -24.82 -62.32 26.96
CA VAL A 53 -23.43 -61.86 27.05
C VAL A 53 -22.55 -62.90 26.38
N GLY A 54 -22.36 -62.77 25.07
CA GLY A 54 -21.35 -63.52 24.32
C GLY A 54 -19.97 -62.97 24.61
N HIS A 55 -19.11 -63.79 25.23
CA HIS A 55 -17.65 -63.66 25.30
C HIS A 55 -17.12 -62.28 25.71
N SER A 56 -16.93 -62.13 27.03
CA SER A 56 -16.14 -61.05 27.60
C SER A 56 -14.69 -61.10 27.12
N GLU A 57 -14.41 -60.46 25.99
CA GLU A 57 -13.07 -59.99 25.69
C GLU A 57 -12.80 -58.82 26.65
N THR A 58 -12.32 -59.16 27.85
CA THR A 58 -11.85 -58.17 28.81
C THR A 58 -10.65 -57.50 28.18
N LEU A 59 -10.88 -56.40 27.45
CA LEU A 59 -9.82 -55.53 26.94
C LEU A 59 -8.90 -55.22 28.12
N ARG A 60 -7.67 -55.75 28.07
CA ARG A 60 -6.68 -55.52 29.12
C ARG A 60 -6.51 -54.00 29.21
N LEU A 61 -6.46 -53.46 30.43
CA LEU A 61 -6.28 -52.02 30.65
C LEU A 61 -5.03 -51.48 29.91
N GLU A 62 -4.04 -52.36 29.70
CA GLU A 62 -2.83 -52.15 28.92
C GLU A 62 -3.12 -51.86 27.43
N ASP A 63 -4.05 -52.57 26.79
CA ASP A 63 -4.43 -52.36 25.39
C ASP A 63 -5.15 -51.01 25.19
N LEU A 64 -5.98 -50.61 26.16
CA LEU A 64 -6.62 -49.30 26.17
C LEU A 64 -5.62 -48.15 26.38
N ASN A 65 -4.56 -48.39 27.16
CA ASN A 65 -3.48 -47.43 27.38
C ASN A 65 -2.58 -47.31 26.14
N GLU A 66 -2.26 -48.44 25.50
CA GLU A 66 -1.49 -48.48 24.26
C GLU A 66 -2.23 -47.79 23.11
N GLY A 67 -3.55 -48.01 22.96
CA GLY A 67 -4.38 -47.26 22.02
C GLY A 67 -4.43 -45.75 22.32
N ARG A 68 -4.33 -45.34 23.59
CA ARG A 68 -4.22 -43.92 23.98
C ARG A 68 -2.85 -43.34 23.61
N ASN A 69 -1.77 -44.10 23.81
CA ASN A 69 -0.41 -43.72 23.41
C ASN A 69 -0.26 -43.62 21.90
N GLN A 70 -0.84 -44.54 21.14
CA GLN A 70 -0.89 -44.49 19.68
C GLN A 70 -1.63 -43.24 19.17
N ARG A 71 -2.79 -42.90 19.77
CA ARG A 71 -3.51 -41.65 19.46
C ARG A 71 -2.69 -40.40 19.77
N ARG A 72 -1.95 -40.37 20.88
CA ARG A 72 -1.03 -39.27 21.22
C ARG A 72 0.11 -39.14 20.21
N ARG A 73 0.73 -40.25 19.80
CA ARG A 73 1.77 -40.28 18.75
C ARG A 73 1.23 -39.82 17.39
N ALA A 74 0.02 -40.27 17.02
CA ALA A 74 -0.65 -39.83 15.80
C ALA A 74 -1.00 -38.34 15.82
N LYS A 75 -1.49 -37.82 16.96
CA LYS A 75 -1.75 -36.38 17.17
C LYS A 75 -0.47 -35.56 17.05
N GLY A 76 0.61 -35.99 17.69
CA GLY A 76 1.92 -35.31 17.59
C GLY A 76 2.50 -35.33 16.17
N LYS A 77 2.33 -36.43 15.40
CA LYS A 77 2.70 -36.47 13.98
C LYS A 77 1.85 -35.50 13.14
N LYS A 78 0.53 -35.48 13.34
CA LYS A 78 -0.39 -34.55 12.67
C LYS A 78 -0.06 -33.08 12.97
N GLU A 79 0.21 -32.73 14.22
CA GLU A 79 0.59 -31.36 14.62
C GLU A 79 1.93 -30.93 14.01
N LYS A 80 2.92 -31.83 13.95
CA LYS A 80 4.20 -31.54 13.27
C LYS A 80 4.00 -31.27 11.78
N TRP A 81 3.17 -32.06 11.11
CA TRP A 81 2.86 -31.88 9.69
C TRP A 81 2.04 -30.62 9.45
N ALA A 82 1.08 -30.31 10.33
CA ALA A 82 0.31 -29.07 10.28
C ALA A 82 1.20 -27.83 10.44
N ARG A 83 2.14 -27.83 11.39
CA ARG A 83 3.11 -26.73 11.55
C ARG A 83 3.99 -26.58 10.32
N LYS A 84 4.52 -27.68 9.78
CA LYS A 84 5.36 -27.65 8.57
C LYS A 84 4.58 -27.17 7.34
N SER A 85 3.32 -27.55 7.22
CA SER A 85 2.41 -27.06 6.18
C SER A 85 2.07 -25.58 6.35
N ALA A 86 1.88 -25.10 7.57
CA ALA A 86 1.59 -23.71 7.86
C ALA A 86 2.79 -22.80 7.52
N THR A 87 4.01 -23.19 7.91
CA THR A 87 5.23 -22.45 7.55
C THR A 87 5.49 -22.44 6.05
N GLU A 88 5.20 -23.56 5.36
CA GLU A 88 5.33 -23.65 3.91
C GLU A 88 4.27 -22.80 3.20
N ALA A 89 3.05 -22.72 3.75
CA ALA A 89 1.99 -21.85 3.24
C ALA A 89 2.33 -20.37 3.44
N GLU A 90 2.83 -19.96 4.60
CA GLU A 90 3.29 -18.60 4.87
C GLU A 90 4.44 -18.19 3.94
N ARG A 91 5.40 -19.09 3.71
CA ARG A 91 6.49 -18.86 2.75
C ARG A 91 5.95 -18.63 1.34
N LYS A 92 5.02 -19.46 0.89
CA LYS A 92 4.39 -19.32 -0.44
C LYS A 92 3.54 -18.06 -0.55
N GLU A 93 2.82 -17.68 0.52
CA GLU A 93 2.05 -16.45 0.56
C GLU A 93 2.97 -15.23 0.50
N ARG A 94 4.07 -15.23 1.25
CA ARG A 94 5.08 -14.18 1.19
C ARG A 94 5.70 -14.07 -0.19
N GLU A 95 6.09 -15.19 -0.80
CA GLU A 95 6.63 -15.21 -2.17
C GLU A 95 5.59 -14.74 -3.21
N ALA A 96 4.32 -15.08 -3.03
CA ALA A 96 3.24 -14.60 -3.90
C ALA A 96 3.06 -13.08 -3.76
N ARG A 97 3.03 -12.58 -2.52
CA ARG A 97 2.93 -11.14 -2.22
C ARG A 97 4.12 -10.36 -2.75
N GLU A 98 5.34 -10.86 -2.58
CA GLU A 98 6.56 -10.23 -3.12
C GLU A 98 6.56 -10.21 -4.65
N LYS A 99 6.06 -11.27 -5.31
CA LYS A 99 5.89 -11.29 -6.77
C LYS A 99 4.83 -10.31 -7.25
N GLU A 100 3.71 -10.22 -6.55
CA GLU A 100 2.64 -9.28 -6.85
C GLU A 100 3.11 -7.84 -6.63
N GLU A 101 3.78 -7.54 -5.52
CA GLU A 101 4.35 -6.22 -5.24
C GLU A 101 5.43 -5.85 -6.27
N LYS A 102 6.25 -6.82 -6.68
CA LYS A 102 7.24 -6.61 -7.75
C LYS A 102 6.56 -6.35 -9.09
N TYR A 103 5.52 -7.10 -9.44
CA TYR A 103 4.72 -6.85 -10.62
C TYR A 103 4.13 -5.43 -10.60
N TRP A 104 3.51 -5.04 -9.48
CA TRP A 104 2.97 -3.69 -9.32
C TRP A 104 4.05 -2.61 -9.45
N ARG A 105 5.22 -2.76 -8.80
CA ARG A 105 6.34 -1.83 -8.95
C ARG A 105 6.87 -1.73 -10.38
N GLU A 106 6.93 -2.85 -11.10
CA GLU A 106 7.38 -2.86 -12.50
C GLU A 106 6.35 -2.22 -13.44
N THR A 107 5.05 -2.39 -13.15
CA THR A 107 3.96 -1.78 -13.93
C THR A 107 3.72 -0.30 -13.64
N GLU A 108 3.95 0.17 -12.40
CA GLU A 108 3.82 1.59 -12.03
C GLU A 108 4.94 2.46 -12.63
N GLY A 109 6.00 1.84 -13.19
CA GLY A 109 7.13 2.55 -13.75
C GLY A 109 7.94 3.31 -12.70
N ALA A 110 9.00 4.01 -13.15
CA ALA A 110 9.80 4.81 -12.24
C ALA A 110 8.95 5.97 -11.68
N LYS A 111 8.87 6.08 -10.34
CA LYS A 111 8.33 7.27 -9.66
C LYS A 111 8.91 8.52 -10.31
N SER A 112 8.05 9.49 -10.65
CA SER A 112 8.50 10.73 -11.29
C SER A 112 9.56 11.44 -10.42
N ARG A 113 10.44 12.21 -11.05
CA ARG A 113 11.49 12.97 -10.33
C ARG A 113 10.90 13.87 -9.23
N ALA A 114 9.68 14.37 -9.42
CA ALA A 114 8.94 15.14 -8.43
C ALA A 114 8.46 14.29 -7.24
N ALA A 115 7.96 13.08 -7.48
CA ALA A 115 7.57 12.15 -6.42
C ALA A 115 8.78 11.71 -5.58
N LYS A 116 9.92 11.43 -6.25
CA LYS A 116 11.18 11.09 -5.57
C LYS A 116 11.71 12.24 -4.69
N LYS A 117 11.61 13.49 -5.16
CA LYS A 117 12.00 14.67 -4.37
C LYS A 117 11.09 14.88 -3.15
N ARG A 118 9.78 14.61 -3.27
CA ARG A 118 8.84 14.68 -2.13
C ARG A 118 9.10 13.59 -1.10
N GLU A 119 9.44 12.37 -1.53
CA GLU A 119 9.78 11.26 -0.64
C GLU A 119 11.08 11.53 0.14
N ASP A 120 12.14 12.00 -0.52
CA ASP A 120 13.42 12.36 0.11
C ASP A 120 13.28 13.51 1.13
N ASP A 121 12.48 14.53 0.80
CA ASP A 121 12.20 15.67 1.67
C ASP A 121 11.28 15.28 2.84
N ALA A 122 10.37 14.32 2.65
CA ALA A 122 9.58 13.73 3.74
C ALA A 122 10.45 12.86 4.67
N GLU A 123 11.36 12.06 4.10
CA GLU A 123 12.30 11.23 4.85
C GLU A 123 13.26 12.10 5.68
N ARG A 124 13.80 13.19 5.10
CA ARG A 124 14.64 14.15 5.82
C ARG A 124 13.90 14.84 6.98
N ARG A 125 12.63 15.20 6.79
CA ARG A 125 11.80 15.76 7.89
C ARG A 125 11.49 14.72 8.95
N ALA A 126 11.22 13.47 8.57
CA ALA A 126 10.96 12.39 9.50
C ALA A 126 12.21 12.05 10.33
N GLU A 127 13.39 12.00 9.71
CA GLU A 127 14.66 11.79 10.40
C GLU A 127 14.98 12.94 11.36
N ALA A 128 14.79 14.20 10.93
CA ALA A 128 14.97 15.36 11.80
C ALA A 128 14.00 15.35 12.99
N ALA A 129 12.74 14.96 12.76
CA ALA A 129 11.75 14.81 13.83
C ALA A 129 12.11 13.67 14.79
N ALA A 130 12.58 12.52 14.28
CA ALA A 130 13.02 11.39 15.09
C ALA A 130 14.26 11.76 15.92
N ARG A 131 15.26 12.44 15.33
CA ARG A 131 16.43 12.93 16.04
C ARG A 131 16.07 13.94 17.13
N LYS A 132 15.11 14.84 16.85
CA LYS A 132 14.59 15.79 17.84
C LYS A 132 13.81 15.09 18.96
N ALA A 133 13.05 14.04 18.64
CA ALA A 133 12.32 13.25 19.64
C ALA A 133 13.26 12.46 20.55
N GLU A 134 14.30 11.82 20.01
CA GLU A 134 15.35 11.14 20.79
C GLU A 134 16.12 12.13 21.66
N ALA A 135 16.51 13.28 21.12
CA ALA A 135 17.17 14.33 21.91
C ALA A 135 16.29 14.84 23.06
N ARG A 136 14.99 15.04 22.81
CA ARG A 136 14.02 15.43 23.84
C ARG A 136 13.85 14.34 24.90
N ARG A 137 13.83 13.07 24.50
CA ARG A 137 13.74 11.94 25.43
C ARG A 137 14.96 11.88 26.34
N LEU A 138 16.16 12.10 25.79
CA LEU A 138 17.41 12.12 26.57
C LEU A 138 17.42 13.30 27.55
N ALA A 139 17.04 14.50 27.11
CA ALA A 139 16.94 15.67 27.98
C ALA A 139 15.91 15.48 29.11
N GLU A 140 14.78 14.82 28.84
CA GLU A 140 13.80 14.50 29.87
C GLU A 140 14.33 13.47 30.88
N GLN A 141 15.14 12.51 30.43
CA GLN A 141 15.83 11.56 31.31
C GLN A 141 16.82 12.29 32.23
N GLU A 142 17.65 13.17 31.68
CA GLU A 142 18.60 13.99 32.46
C GLU A 142 17.86 14.88 33.47
N GLN A 143 16.74 15.50 33.08
CA GLN A 143 15.95 16.34 33.99
C GLN A 143 15.27 15.52 35.08
N LYS A 144 14.80 14.30 34.79
CA LYS A 144 14.29 13.38 35.80
C LYS A 144 15.37 12.90 36.75
N GLU A 145 16.61 12.72 36.29
CA GLU A 145 17.74 12.38 37.16
C GLU A 145 18.12 13.54 38.07
N LEU A 146 18.14 14.77 37.56
CA LEU A 146 18.34 15.98 38.35
C LEU A 146 17.20 16.18 39.37
N GLU A 147 15.96 15.96 38.97
CA GLU A 147 14.80 16.06 39.88
C GLU A 147 14.85 14.97 40.96
N LYS A 148 15.25 13.74 40.62
CA LYS A 148 15.49 12.67 41.61
C LYS A 148 16.65 13.02 42.54
N ALA A 149 17.71 13.66 42.04
CA ALA A 149 18.82 14.12 42.87
C ALA A 149 18.38 15.26 43.81
N ALA A 150 17.53 16.19 43.33
CA ALA A 150 16.98 17.30 44.12
C ALA A 150 15.92 16.84 45.14
N LYS A 151 15.14 15.79 44.83
CA LYS A 151 14.10 15.23 45.70
C LYS A 151 14.62 14.24 46.73
N LYS A 152 15.89 13.83 46.71
CA LYS A 152 16.48 13.11 47.85
C LYS A 152 16.58 14.10 49.01
N PRO A 153 15.70 14.04 50.03
CA PRO A 153 15.88 14.89 51.19
C PRO A 153 17.12 14.36 51.90
N ASP A 154 18.11 15.22 52.02
CA ASP A 154 19.35 14.94 52.70
C ASP A 154 19.05 14.60 54.17
N LYS A 155 18.90 13.30 54.49
CA LYS A 155 18.78 12.81 55.87
C LYS A 155 20.10 12.97 56.66
N LYS A 156 21.06 13.76 56.16
CA LYS A 156 22.28 14.18 56.85
C LYS A 156 22.53 15.69 56.79
N ALA A 157 21.52 16.52 56.53
CA ALA A 157 21.58 17.97 56.80
C ALA A 157 21.58 18.34 58.30
N ASN A 158 22.14 17.50 59.18
CA ASN A 158 22.52 17.89 60.54
C ASN A 158 23.79 17.18 61.07
N ARG A 159 24.71 16.74 60.21
CA ARG A 159 26.08 16.46 60.67
C ARG A 159 27.07 16.45 59.53
N VAL A 160 28.15 17.20 59.74
CA VAL A 160 29.34 17.35 58.90
C VAL A 160 29.20 18.45 57.86
N SER A 161 29.49 19.66 58.33
CA SER A 161 30.27 20.65 57.61
C SER A 161 31.39 19.96 56.84
N ILE A 162 31.15 19.65 55.57
CA ILE A 162 32.22 19.43 54.62
C ILE A 162 32.99 20.75 54.60
N PRO A 163 34.30 20.78 54.86
CA PRO A 163 35.07 21.99 54.64
C PRO A 163 34.91 22.30 53.16
N MET A 164 34.08 23.28 52.82
CA MET A 164 34.22 23.91 51.51
C MET A 164 35.67 24.38 51.48
N PRO A 165 36.49 23.92 50.52
CA PRO A 165 37.80 24.50 50.34
C PRO A 165 37.56 26.01 50.25
N LYS A 166 38.20 26.77 51.12
CA LYS A 166 38.11 28.22 51.13
C LYS A 166 38.69 28.66 49.80
N VAL A 167 37.83 28.75 48.79
CA VAL A 167 38.17 29.22 47.47
C VAL A 167 38.71 30.61 47.71
N THR A 168 40.00 30.75 47.50
CA THR A 168 40.68 32.01 47.74
C THR A 168 40.04 33.07 46.82
N GLU A 169 40.01 34.33 47.24
CA GLU A 169 39.48 35.46 46.45
C GLU A 169 39.98 35.42 44.97
N VAL A 170 41.20 34.91 44.76
CA VAL A 170 41.85 34.72 43.46
C VAL A 170 41.15 33.66 42.59
N GLU A 171 40.77 32.51 43.16
CA GLU A 171 40.08 31.44 42.44
C GLU A 171 38.63 31.80 42.09
N LEU A 172 37.97 32.61 42.94
CA LEU A 172 36.65 33.17 42.67
C LEU A 172 36.68 34.18 41.51
N ARG A 173 37.71 35.02 41.44
CA ARG A 173 37.91 35.95 40.31
C ARG A 173 38.21 35.22 39.02
N LYS A 174 39.11 34.23 39.06
CA LYS A 174 39.44 33.41 37.89
C LYS A 174 38.23 32.67 37.33
N ARG A 175 37.38 32.12 38.21
CA ARG A 175 36.15 31.43 37.80
C ARG A 175 35.12 32.38 37.18
N LYS A 176 35.01 33.62 37.68
CA LYS A 176 34.14 34.65 37.10
C LYS A 176 34.65 35.10 35.73
N GLU A 177 35.95 35.32 35.60
CA GLU A 177 36.59 35.68 34.33
C GLU A 177 36.41 34.57 33.28
N GLU A 178 36.65 33.30 33.64
CA GLU A 178 36.38 32.15 32.75
C GLU A 178 34.90 32.03 32.35
N GLU A 179 33.97 32.37 33.25
CA GLU A 179 32.53 32.37 32.96
C GLU A 179 32.11 33.54 32.05
N GLU A 180 32.66 34.74 32.28
CA GLU A 180 32.47 35.92 31.44
C GLU A 180 33.05 35.70 30.04
N GLU A 181 34.24 35.10 29.93
CA GLU A 181 34.86 34.71 28.67
C GLU A 181 34.01 33.68 27.92
N ARG A 182 33.48 32.67 28.62
CA ARG A 182 32.59 31.67 28.01
C ARG A 182 31.28 32.29 27.54
N MET A 183 30.72 33.24 28.29
CA MET A 183 29.51 33.97 27.88
C MET A 183 29.80 34.88 26.68
N LYS A 184 30.97 35.52 26.63
CA LYS A 184 31.40 36.33 25.50
C LYS A 184 31.61 35.49 24.24
N GLN A 185 32.30 34.35 24.34
CA GLN A 185 32.47 33.41 23.23
C GLN A 185 31.14 32.90 22.69
N LYS A 186 30.20 32.51 23.58
CA LYS A 186 28.84 32.13 23.16
C LYS A 186 28.09 33.27 22.47
N SER A 187 28.25 34.51 22.95
CA SER A 187 27.60 35.67 22.34
C SER A 187 28.20 36.00 20.95
N GLU A 188 29.51 35.84 20.78
CA GLU A 188 30.19 36.04 19.51
C GLU A 188 29.83 34.93 18.50
N GLU A 189 29.71 33.69 18.96
CA GLU A 189 29.25 32.58 18.13
C GLU A 189 27.76 32.70 17.74
N ALA A 190 26.92 33.21 18.64
CA ALA A 190 25.53 33.54 18.32
C ALA A 190 25.44 34.66 17.27
N LYS A 191 26.25 35.73 17.40
CA LYS A 191 26.32 36.80 16.39
C LYS A 191 26.83 36.29 15.04
N LYS A 192 27.84 35.41 15.04
CA LYS A 192 28.42 34.80 13.84
C LYS A 192 27.46 33.83 13.15
N SER A 193 26.65 33.09 13.90
CA SER A 193 25.60 32.23 13.31
C SER A 193 24.46 33.07 12.72
N GLN A 194 24.02 34.12 13.42
CA GLN A 194 23.01 35.06 12.92
C GLN A 194 23.45 35.78 11.63
N SER A 195 24.71 36.20 11.53
CA SER A 195 25.21 36.83 10.30
C SER A 195 25.28 35.86 9.12
N ARG A 196 25.56 34.57 9.37
CA ARG A 196 25.57 33.52 8.32
C ARG A 196 24.16 33.19 7.83
N THR A 197 23.16 33.17 8.71
CA THR A 197 21.77 32.91 8.33
C THR A 197 21.15 34.11 7.60
N ALA A 198 21.53 35.34 7.98
CA ALA A 198 21.04 36.55 7.31
C ALA A 198 21.48 36.64 5.83
N GLU A 199 22.69 36.19 5.51
CA GLU A 199 23.21 36.14 4.12
C GLU A 199 22.42 35.17 3.23
N GLU A 200 22.00 34.03 3.78
CA GLU A 200 21.25 33.00 3.03
C GLU A 200 19.80 33.44 2.75
N GLU A 201 19.14 34.07 3.72
CA GLU A 201 17.79 34.64 3.54
C GLU A 201 17.77 35.80 2.54
N GLU A 202 18.82 36.64 2.54
CA GLU A 202 18.94 37.75 1.59
C GLU A 202 19.23 37.26 0.16
N TYR A 203 20.05 36.21 0.03
CA TYR A 203 20.29 35.53 -1.25
C TYR A 203 19.02 34.85 -1.78
N GLU A 204 18.28 34.14 -0.92
CA GLU A 204 17.02 33.50 -1.28
C GLU A 204 16.00 34.54 -1.76
N LYS A 205 15.92 35.71 -1.11
CA LYS A 205 15.08 36.82 -1.55
C LYS A 205 15.47 37.38 -2.92
N MET A 206 16.76 37.46 -3.25
CA MET A 206 17.21 37.90 -4.58
C MET A 206 16.94 36.85 -5.67
N VAL A 207 17.10 35.56 -5.36
CA VAL A 207 16.87 34.47 -6.33
C VAL A 207 15.38 34.22 -6.57
N LEU A 208 14.53 34.42 -5.55
CA LEU A 208 13.08 34.23 -5.65
C LEU A 208 12.32 35.43 -6.20
N VAL A 209 13.00 36.48 -6.69
CA VAL A 209 12.31 37.57 -7.40
C VAL A 209 11.71 37.00 -8.68
N ALA A 210 10.39 36.79 -8.66
CA ALA A 210 9.64 36.29 -9.79
C ALA A 210 9.83 37.21 -11.01
N ASN A 211 10.25 36.64 -12.13
CA ASN A 211 10.44 37.37 -13.38
C ASN A 211 9.08 37.67 -14.01
N THR A 212 8.59 38.89 -13.80
CA THR A 212 7.29 39.38 -14.30
C THR A 212 7.23 39.55 -15.82
N ASN A 213 8.34 39.35 -16.56
CA ASN A 213 8.34 39.38 -18.02
C ASN A 213 7.86 38.05 -18.66
N ARG A 214 7.56 37.02 -17.85
CA ARG A 214 6.99 35.73 -18.29
C ARG A 214 5.59 35.49 -17.73
N ASP A 215 4.91 36.56 -17.34
CA ASP A 215 3.56 36.46 -16.84
C ASP A 215 2.61 36.31 -18.04
N ASP A 216 2.14 35.09 -18.31
CA ASP A 216 1.20 34.76 -19.40
C ASP A 216 -0.22 35.32 -19.16
N SER A 217 -0.36 36.22 -18.20
CA SER A 217 -1.58 36.95 -17.84
C SER A 217 -2.05 37.93 -18.93
N ILE A 218 -1.22 38.21 -19.93
CA ILE A 218 -1.55 39.08 -21.07
C ILE A 218 -1.93 38.20 -22.27
N ILE A 219 -3.24 38.12 -22.53
CA ILE A 219 -3.79 37.42 -23.70
C ILE A 219 -3.76 38.37 -24.90
N GLU A 220 -2.80 38.19 -25.81
CA GLU A 220 -2.74 38.91 -27.08
C GLU A 220 -3.58 38.19 -28.16
N ALA A 221 -4.75 38.72 -28.49
CA ALA A 221 -5.58 38.24 -29.59
C ALA A 221 -5.71 39.31 -30.69
N ARG A 222 -5.50 38.91 -31.96
CA ARG A 222 -5.55 39.83 -33.13
C ARG A 222 -6.89 39.82 -33.87
N SER A 223 -7.81 38.93 -33.49
CA SER A 223 -9.17 38.82 -34.05
C SER A 223 -10.18 38.53 -32.95
N VAL A 224 -11.45 38.87 -33.19
CA VAL A 224 -12.55 38.68 -32.24
C VAL A 224 -12.76 37.20 -31.92
N GLU A 225 -12.77 36.31 -32.94
CA GLU A 225 -12.85 34.86 -32.73
C GLU A 225 -11.68 34.29 -31.92
N ASP A 226 -10.48 34.85 -32.09
CA ASP A 226 -9.26 34.39 -31.42
C ASP A 226 -9.27 34.81 -29.93
N ALA A 227 -9.82 36.00 -29.64
CA ALA A 227 -10.06 36.45 -28.27
C ALA A 227 -11.10 35.57 -27.57
N ILE A 228 -12.19 35.21 -28.26
CA ILE A 228 -13.23 34.33 -27.71
C ILE A 228 -12.65 32.94 -27.43
N ALA A 229 -11.86 32.37 -28.34
CA ALA A 229 -11.24 31.07 -28.17
C ALA A 229 -10.27 31.03 -26.97
N GLN A 230 -9.47 32.08 -26.79
CA GLN A 230 -8.51 32.15 -25.68
C GLN A 230 -9.18 32.47 -24.32
N MET A 231 -10.35 33.12 -24.31
CA MET A 231 -11.15 33.36 -23.11
C MET A 231 -12.14 32.24 -22.77
N SER A 232 -12.48 31.36 -23.73
CA SER A 232 -13.43 30.27 -23.51
C SER A 232 -12.79 29.10 -22.77
N VAL A 233 -13.14 28.91 -21.50
CA VAL A 233 -12.78 27.74 -20.66
C VAL A 233 -13.70 26.55 -20.98
N VAL A 234 -13.91 26.27 -22.26
CA VAL A 234 -14.56 25.04 -22.70
C VAL A 234 -13.51 24.34 -23.54
N GLU A 235 -12.76 23.40 -22.95
CA GLU A 235 -11.92 22.50 -23.73
C GLU A 235 -12.83 21.81 -24.75
N PRO A 236 -12.77 22.14 -26.05
CA PRO A 236 -13.35 21.26 -27.04
C PRO A 236 -12.41 20.06 -27.05
N LEU A 237 -12.79 18.99 -26.32
CA LEU A 237 -12.09 17.73 -26.36
C LEU A 237 -11.72 17.45 -27.82
N PRO A 238 -10.43 17.28 -28.12
CA PRO A 238 -9.98 17.20 -29.50
C PRO A 238 -10.77 16.08 -30.17
N VAL A 239 -11.47 16.40 -31.26
CA VAL A 239 -12.12 15.40 -32.10
C VAL A 239 -11.03 14.45 -32.56
N ASP A 240 -10.94 13.32 -31.85
CA ASP A 240 -9.89 12.34 -32.00
C ASP A 240 -10.08 11.68 -33.37
N ARG A 241 -9.27 12.14 -34.32
CA ARG A 241 -9.21 11.66 -35.70
C ARG A 241 -8.77 10.19 -35.83
N HIS A 242 -8.56 9.45 -34.73
CA HIS A 242 -8.12 8.05 -34.77
C HIS A 242 -9.32 7.08 -34.78
N PRO A 243 -9.62 6.41 -35.91
CA PRO A 243 -10.68 5.41 -35.99
C PRO A 243 -10.44 4.25 -35.01
N GLU A 244 -9.18 3.92 -34.71
CA GLU A 244 -8.80 2.86 -33.77
C GLU A 244 -9.14 3.19 -32.31
N ARG A 245 -9.09 4.48 -31.93
CA ARG A 245 -9.46 4.93 -30.58
C ARG A 245 -10.98 5.02 -30.42
N ARG A 246 -11.69 5.44 -31.47
CA ARG A 246 -13.16 5.42 -31.51
C ARG A 246 -13.72 3.99 -31.39
N LEU A 247 -13.10 3.02 -32.07
CA LEU A 247 -13.52 1.62 -32.03
C LEU A 247 -13.45 1.02 -30.62
N LYS A 248 -12.36 1.28 -29.89
CA LYS A 248 -12.19 0.80 -28.51
C LYS A 248 -13.07 1.55 -27.51
N ALA A 249 -13.22 2.87 -27.69
CA ALA A 249 -14.08 3.68 -26.84
C ALA A 249 -15.55 3.32 -27.01
N SER A 250 -16.03 3.15 -28.25
CA SER A 250 -17.42 2.77 -28.51
C SER A 250 -17.73 1.34 -28.10
N PHE A 251 -16.78 0.40 -28.29
CA PHE A 251 -16.93 -0.96 -27.78
C PHE A 251 -17.04 -0.98 -26.25
N LYS A 252 -16.19 -0.23 -25.54
CA LYS A 252 -16.21 -0.16 -24.08
C LYS A 252 -17.52 0.45 -23.56
N ALA A 253 -18.01 1.51 -24.18
CA ALA A 253 -19.30 2.12 -23.83
C ALA A 253 -20.47 1.13 -24.04
N PHE A 254 -20.43 0.35 -25.12
CA PHE A 254 -21.44 -0.68 -25.40
C PHE A 254 -21.33 -1.88 -24.45
N GLU A 255 -20.12 -2.32 -24.10
CA GLU A 255 -19.86 -3.37 -23.13
C GLU A 255 -20.43 -3.00 -21.75
N GLU A 256 -20.18 -1.79 -21.26
CA GLU A 256 -20.66 -1.34 -19.95
C GLU A 256 -22.21 -1.23 -19.89
N ALA A 257 -22.86 -0.91 -21.01
CA ALA A 257 -24.33 -0.81 -21.09
C ALA A 257 -25.03 -2.18 -21.22
N GLU A 258 -24.46 -3.11 -22.01
CA GLU A 258 -25.10 -4.39 -22.33
C GLU A 258 -24.72 -5.52 -21.36
N LEU A 259 -23.55 -5.43 -20.71
CA LEU A 259 -23.10 -6.39 -19.72
C LEU A 259 -24.04 -6.56 -18.51
N PRO A 260 -24.64 -5.51 -17.91
CA PRO A 260 -25.65 -5.71 -16.86
C PRO A 260 -26.95 -6.33 -17.41
N ARG A 261 -27.41 -5.92 -18.59
CA ARG A 261 -28.62 -6.47 -19.23
C ARG A 261 -28.51 -7.97 -19.52
N LEU A 262 -27.38 -8.39 -20.06
CA LEU A 262 -27.12 -9.80 -20.40
C LEU A 262 -26.95 -10.67 -19.14
N LYS A 263 -26.44 -10.10 -18.04
CA LYS A 263 -26.38 -10.78 -16.73
C LYS A 263 -27.75 -10.98 -16.11
N GLU A 264 -28.68 -10.04 -16.31
CA GLU A 264 -30.06 -10.14 -15.84
C GLU A 264 -30.88 -11.13 -16.69
N GLU A 265 -30.72 -11.12 -18.01
CA GLU A 265 -31.49 -11.99 -18.91
C GLU A 265 -31.06 -13.46 -18.82
N LYS A 266 -29.75 -13.70 -18.67
CA LYS A 266 -29.16 -15.04 -18.65
C LYS A 266 -28.17 -15.18 -17.51
N PRO A 267 -28.60 -15.26 -16.24
CA PRO A 267 -27.68 -15.46 -15.13
C PRO A 267 -27.02 -16.85 -15.23
N GLY A 268 -25.69 -16.91 -15.09
CA GLY A 268 -24.93 -18.16 -15.06
C GLY A 268 -23.97 -18.41 -16.23
N LEU A 269 -23.84 -17.46 -17.17
CA LEU A 269 -22.81 -17.52 -18.21
C LEU A 269 -21.46 -17.03 -17.66
N THR A 270 -20.36 -17.57 -18.19
CA THR A 270 -19.01 -17.09 -17.86
C THR A 270 -18.81 -15.69 -18.42
N HIS A 271 -18.04 -14.85 -17.73
CA HIS A 271 -17.73 -13.49 -18.17
C HIS A 271 -17.21 -13.41 -19.62
N ASN A 272 -16.38 -14.37 -20.03
CA ASN A 272 -15.90 -14.47 -21.42
C ASN A 272 -17.02 -14.76 -22.43
N GLN A 273 -18.03 -15.55 -22.06
CA GLN A 273 -19.16 -15.85 -22.92
C GLN A 273 -20.05 -14.62 -23.11
N TYR A 274 -20.24 -13.81 -22.05
CA TYR A 274 -20.89 -12.50 -22.19
C TYR A 274 -20.08 -11.58 -23.09
N LYS A 275 -18.75 -11.51 -22.95
CA LYS A 275 -17.89 -10.72 -23.84
C LYS A 275 -18.01 -11.15 -25.31
N ASP A 276 -18.03 -12.44 -25.60
CA ASP A 276 -18.21 -12.97 -26.96
C ASP A 276 -19.60 -12.63 -27.54
N MET A 277 -20.63 -12.61 -26.70
CA MET A 277 -21.99 -12.25 -27.09
C MET A 277 -22.14 -10.73 -27.30
N ILE A 278 -21.58 -9.91 -26.41
CA ILE A 278 -21.49 -8.45 -26.53
C ILE A 278 -20.71 -8.10 -27.80
N TRP A 279 -19.59 -8.77 -28.09
CA TRP A 279 -18.83 -8.57 -29.32
C TRP A 279 -19.63 -8.91 -30.58
N LYS A 280 -20.49 -9.94 -30.55
CA LYS A 280 -21.39 -10.28 -31.66
C LYS A 280 -22.51 -9.26 -31.84
N LEU A 281 -23.10 -8.79 -30.75
CA LEU A 281 -24.13 -7.75 -30.76
C LEU A 281 -23.54 -6.43 -31.27
N TRP A 282 -22.41 -6.02 -30.72
CA TRP A 282 -21.72 -4.78 -31.07
C TRP A 282 -21.32 -4.71 -32.56
N LYS A 283 -20.86 -5.82 -33.15
CA LYS A 283 -20.58 -5.87 -34.60
C LYS A 283 -21.81 -5.52 -35.46
N LYS A 284 -23.02 -5.77 -34.96
CA LYS A 284 -24.30 -5.44 -35.62
C LYS A 284 -24.91 -4.13 -35.13
N SER A 285 -24.39 -3.55 -34.04
CA SER A 285 -24.93 -2.33 -33.44
C SER A 285 -24.64 -1.09 -34.28
N PRO A 286 -25.52 -0.08 -34.24
CA PRO A 286 -25.30 1.22 -34.87
C PRO A 286 -24.15 2.01 -34.21
N ASP A 287 -23.76 1.65 -32.98
CA ASP A 287 -22.66 2.27 -32.22
C ASP A 287 -21.26 1.80 -32.64
N ASN A 288 -21.18 0.85 -33.58
CA ASN A 288 -19.92 0.49 -34.20
C ASN A 288 -19.56 1.53 -35.27
N PRO A 289 -18.48 2.31 -35.11
CA PRO A 289 -18.08 3.30 -36.11
C PRO A 289 -17.75 2.70 -37.49
N LEU A 290 -17.54 1.37 -37.58
CA LEU A 290 -17.41 0.65 -38.86
C LEU A 290 -18.73 0.46 -39.62
N ASN A 291 -19.87 0.59 -38.95
CA ASN A 291 -21.20 0.52 -39.56
C ASN A 291 -21.73 1.91 -39.97
N GLN A 292 -21.01 2.99 -39.63
CA GLN A 292 -21.41 4.38 -39.87
C GLN A 292 -20.82 4.98 -41.18
N VAL A 293 -20.21 4.18 -42.05
CA VAL A 293 -19.59 4.61 -43.33
C VAL A 293 -20.56 4.60 -44.51
N SER A 294 -21.80 5.02 -44.31
CA SER A 294 -22.76 5.25 -45.39
C SER A 294 -23.50 6.56 -45.15
N GLY A 295 -22.86 7.65 -45.57
CA GLY A 295 -23.39 9.01 -45.64
C GLY A 295 -22.53 9.80 -46.62
#